data_AF-A0A7J0BPA6-F1
#
_entry.id   AF-A0A7J0BPA6-F1
#
_cell.length_a   1.000
_cell.length_b   1.000
_cell.length_c   1.000
_cell.angle_alpha   90.00
_cell.angle_beta   90.00
_cell.angle_gamma   90.00
#
_symmetry.space_group_name_H-M   'P 1'
#
loop_
_entity.id
_entity.type
_entity.pdbx_description
1 polymer ?
#
loop_
_entity_poly.entity_id
_entity_poly.type
_entity_poly.pdbx_seq_one_letter_code
_entity_poly.pdbx_strand_id
1 'polypeptide(L)'
;MNKITQLIEICRDGTVIDEAMTIEDVIALEGNEKVVEVRWRNGSHSISIRDDCGLWVKIVAGGSFVAVSRYDESGKHAMFVFNANGTQRFQLPNVQIINGKSEDGEFLWIEEPYTKSANVFRAIFERVSDHSQWWLDINAESGEAVRVHEAR
;
A
#
# COMPACT_ATOMS: atom_id res chain seq x y z
N MET A 1 -4.75 22.47 -0.18
CA MET A 1 -3.87 21.28 -0.23
C MET A 1 -4.77 20.07 -0.05
N ASN A 2 -4.83 19.17 -1.03
CA ASN A 2 -5.73 18.00 -1.00
C ASN A 2 -5.10 16.93 -0.10
N LYS A 3 -5.49 16.90 1.17
CA LYS A 3 -4.99 15.93 2.15
C LYS A 3 -5.99 14.80 2.35
N ILE A 4 -5.48 13.61 2.61
CA ILE A 4 -6.25 12.44 3.00
C ILE A 4 -6.52 12.53 4.51
N THR A 5 -7.77 12.30 4.89
CA THR A 5 -8.20 12.21 6.29
C THR A 5 -9.22 11.11 6.45
N GLN A 6 -9.35 10.54 7.66
CA GLN A 6 -10.38 9.55 8.00
C GLN A 6 -10.32 8.35 7.06
N LEU A 7 -9.15 7.69 6.98
CA LEU A 7 -9.05 6.41 6.30
C LEU A 7 -9.79 5.37 7.15
N ILE A 8 -10.68 4.64 6.49
CA ILE A 8 -11.33 3.47 7.05
C ILE A 8 -11.16 2.30 6.09
N GLU A 9 -10.92 1.14 6.64
CA GLU A 9 -10.87 -0.13 5.94
C GLU A 9 -12.16 -0.89 6.24
N ILE A 10 -12.71 -1.56 5.23
CA ILE A 10 -13.95 -2.33 5.34
C ILE A 10 -13.64 -3.75 4.90
N CYS A 11 -13.74 -4.67 5.85
CA CYS A 11 -13.59 -6.10 5.66
C CYS A 11 -14.77 -6.67 4.88
N ARG A 12 -14.57 -7.84 4.27
CA ARG A 12 -15.58 -8.51 3.44
C ARG A 12 -16.87 -8.84 4.19
N ASP A 13 -16.77 -9.12 5.49
CA ASP A 13 -17.88 -9.34 6.41
C ASP A 13 -18.63 -8.04 6.80
N GLY A 14 -18.14 -6.88 6.38
CA GLY A 14 -18.68 -5.56 6.70
C GLY A 14 -18.06 -4.91 7.93
N THR A 15 -17.11 -5.56 8.60
CA THR A 15 -16.38 -5.00 9.74
C THR A 15 -15.60 -3.77 9.29
N VAL A 16 -15.67 -2.69 10.07
CA VAL A 16 -14.97 -1.42 9.78
C VAL A 16 -13.79 -1.26 10.72
N ILE A 17 -12.60 -1.12 10.15
CA ILE A 17 -11.37 -0.80 10.86
C ILE A 17 -11.06 0.68 10.60
N ASP A 18 -11.14 1.49 11.65
CA ASP A 18 -10.80 2.92 11.59
C ASP A 18 -9.30 3.09 11.91
N GLU A 19 -8.64 4.07 11.27
CA GLU A 19 -7.24 4.43 11.55
C GLU A 19 -6.98 4.73 13.05
N ALA A 20 -7.99 5.13 13.81
CA ALA A 20 -7.90 5.36 15.25
C ALA A 20 -7.93 4.08 16.10
N MET A 21 -8.25 2.91 15.53
CA MET A 21 -8.28 1.65 16.25
C MET A 21 -6.87 1.18 16.61
N THR A 22 -6.71 0.69 17.83
CA THR A 22 -5.47 0.03 18.25
C THR A 22 -5.40 -1.39 17.71
N ILE A 23 -4.21 -2.00 17.73
CA ILE A 23 -4.05 -3.41 17.35
C ILE A 23 -4.90 -4.29 18.28
N GLU A 24 -4.97 -3.96 19.57
CA GLU A 24 -5.80 -4.65 20.55
C GLU A 24 -7.29 -4.56 20.21
N ASP A 25 -7.77 -3.39 19.76
CA ASP A 25 -9.15 -3.23 19.30
C ASP A 25 -9.41 -4.11 18.07
N VAL A 26 -8.47 -4.14 17.12
CA VAL A 26 -8.58 -4.96 15.90
C VAL A 26 -8.55 -6.47 16.21
N ILE A 27 -7.75 -6.91 17.18
CA ILE A 27 -7.71 -8.29 17.64
C ILE A 27 -9.02 -8.65 18.35
N ALA A 28 -9.59 -7.72 19.13
CA ALA A 28 -10.85 -7.92 19.84
C ALA A 28 -12.07 -8.04 18.89
N LEU A 29 -11.94 -7.67 17.62
CA LEU A 29 -12.99 -7.84 16.60
C LEU A 29 -13.21 -9.30 16.14
N GLU A 30 -12.44 -10.26 16.67
CA GLU A 30 -12.56 -11.71 16.37
C GLU A 30 -12.60 -12.05 14.86
N GLY A 31 -11.44 -12.24 14.25
CA GLY A 31 -11.35 -12.93 12.94
C GLY A 31 -11.74 -12.09 11.73
N ASN A 32 -11.16 -10.89 11.61
CA ASN A 32 -11.39 -10.00 10.47
C ASN A 32 -11.14 -10.74 9.13
N GLU A 33 -12.17 -10.78 8.29
CA GLU A 33 -11.99 -11.17 6.89
C GLU A 33 -11.11 -10.15 6.14
N LYS A 34 -10.70 -10.50 4.92
CA LYS A 34 -9.89 -9.59 4.07
C LYS A 34 -10.58 -8.22 3.93
N VAL A 35 -9.80 -7.14 4.01
CA VAL A 35 -10.24 -5.80 3.61
C VAL A 35 -10.59 -5.82 2.13
N VAL A 36 -11.81 -5.47 1.76
CA VAL A 36 -12.27 -5.43 0.36
C VAL A 36 -12.63 -4.04 -0.11
N GLU A 37 -12.76 -3.09 0.80
CA GLU A 37 -12.98 -1.70 0.45
C GLU A 37 -12.19 -0.80 1.39
N VAL A 38 -11.58 0.24 0.84
CA VAL A 38 -10.91 1.29 1.59
C VAL A 38 -11.57 2.62 1.24
N ARG A 39 -11.90 3.43 2.24
CA ARG A 39 -12.50 4.74 2.05
C ARG A 39 -11.71 5.80 2.76
N TRP A 40 -11.64 6.97 2.19
CA TRP A 40 -11.06 8.14 2.85
C TRP A 40 -11.75 9.42 2.42
N ARG A 41 -11.44 10.52 3.11
CA ARG A 41 -11.92 11.85 2.74
C ARG A 41 -10.84 12.71 2.13
N ASN A 42 -11.24 13.49 1.14
CA ASN A 42 -10.47 14.56 0.53
C ASN A 42 -11.31 15.84 0.45
N GLY A 43 -11.15 16.70 1.45
CA GLY A 43 -12.07 17.82 1.66
C GLY A 43 -13.49 17.29 1.94
N SER A 44 -14.47 17.72 1.16
CA SER A 44 -15.86 17.28 1.28
C SER A 44 -16.16 15.95 0.57
N HIS A 45 -15.23 15.44 -0.25
CA HIS A 45 -15.46 14.24 -1.05
C HIS A 45 -15.07 12.99 -0.26
N SER A 46 -15.93 11.97 -0.32
CA SER A 46 -15.59 10.61 0.10
C SER A 46 -15.11 9.85 -1.13
N ILE A 47 -13.94 9.25 -1.01
CA ILE A 47 -13.29 8.44 -2.03
C ILE A 47 -13.32 6.99 -1.56
N SER A 48 -13.51 6.04 -2.49
CA SER A 48 -13.48 4.61 -2.19
C SER A 48 -12.71 3.85 -3.28
N ILE A 49 -11.98 2.82 -2.86
CA ILE A 49 -11.42 1.79 -3.73
C ILE A 49 -11.97 0.46 -3.21
N ARG A 50 -12.50 -0.36 -4.11
CA ARG A 50 -13.03 -1.68 -3.79
C ARG A 50 -12.33 -2.75 -4.63
N ASP A 51 -11.99 -3.86 -3.98
CA ASP A 51 -11.47 -5.07 -4.60
C ASP A 51 -11.90 -6.27 -3.76
N ASP A 52 -12.75 -7.12 -4.33
CA ASP A 52 -13.24 -8.28 -3.60
C ASP A 52 -12.12 -9.30 -3.31
N CYS A 53 -10.97 -9.28 -4.01
CA CYS A 53 -9.85 -10.20 -3.76
C CYS A 53 -9.01 -9.84 -2.52
N GLY A 54 -9.12 -8.61 -2.04
CA GLY A 54 -8.41 -8.11 -0.87
C GLY A 54 -7.54 -6.89 -1.19
N LEU A 55 -7.43 -5.99 -0.22
CA LEU A 55 -6.65 -4.75 -0.28
C LEU A 55 -5.73 -4.68 0.94
N TRP A 56 -4.52 -4.14 0.76
CA TRP A 56 -3.71 -3.61 1.85
C TRP A 56 -3.43 -2.15 1.54
N VAL A 57 -3.71 -1.25 2.48
CA VAL A 57 -3.63 0.18 2.21
C VAL A 57 -2.77 0.89 3.24
N LYS A 58 -2.13 1.98 2.81
CA LYS A 58 -1.47 2.91 3.72
C LYS A 58 -1.52 4.34 3.19
N ILE A 59 -1.82 5.29 4.08
CA ILE A 59 -1.58 6.70 3.79
C ILE A 59 -0.07 6.94 3.81
N VAL A 60 0.48 7.43 2.69
CA VAL A 60 1.88 7.79 2.61
C VAL A 60 2.14 9.02 3.48
N ALA A 61 3.29 9.06 4.16
CA ALA A 61 3.70 10.19 4.99
C ALA A 61 3.53 11.53 4.25
N GLY A 62 2.90 12.52 4.90
CA GLY A 62 2.50 13.79 4.27
C GLY A 62 1.04 13.82 3.82
N GLY A 63 0.38 12.67 3.66
CA GLY A 63 -1.07 12.57 3.47
C GLY A 63 -1.58 13.01 2.10
N SER A 64 -0.71 13.03 1.08
CA SER A 64 -1.09 13.39 -0.31
C SER A 64 -1.31 12.17 -1.20
N PHE A 65 -0.85 11.00 -0.78
CA PHE A 65 -0.89 9.77 -1.54
C PHE A 65 -1.37 8.60 -0.68
N VAL A 66 -2.00 7.62 -1.34
CA VAL A 66 -2.35 6.32 -0.78
C VAL A 66 -1.58 5.26 -1.55
N ALA A 67 -0.85 4.39 -0.86
CA ALA A 67 -0.29 3.18 -1.44
C ALA A 67 -1.26 2.02 -1.17
N VAL A 68 -1.52 1.20 -2.19
CA VAL A 68 -2.43 0.06 -2.12
C VAL A 68 -1.78 -1.16 -2.75
N SER A 69 -1.63 -2.24 -1.99
CA SER A 69 -1.31 -3.57 -2.52
C SER A 69 -2.61 -4.31 -2.82
N ARG A 70 -2.75 -4.84 -4.03
CA ARG A 70 -3.87 -5.68 -4.47
C ARG A 70 -3.47 -6.57 -5.63
N TYR A 71 -4.32 -7.51 -6.02
CA TYR A 71 -4.07 -8.31 -7.22
C TYR A 71 -4.26 -7.46 -8.48
N ASP A 72 -3.37 -7.61 -9.45
CA ASP A 72 -3.56 -7.07 -10.79
C ASP A 72 -4.40 -8.02 -11.67
N GLU A 73 -4.64 -7.61 -12.92
CA GLU A 73 -5.42 -8.39 -13.89
C GLU A 73 -4.78 -9.75 -14.23
N SER A 74 -3.49 -9.93 -13.95
CA SER A 74 -2.76 -11.19 -14.14
C SER A 74 -2.85 -12.12 -12.92
N GLY A 75 -3.49 -11.67 -11.84
CA GLY A 75 -3.59 -12.40 -10.59
C GLY A 75 -2.32 -12.35 -9.74
N LYS A 76 -1.40 -11.42 -10.01
CA LYS A 76 -0.20 -11.19 -9.20
C LYS A 76 -0.41 -10.05 -8.23
N HIS A 77 0.26 -10.08 -7.08
CA HIS A 77 0.24 -8.91 -6.21
C HIS A 77 1.01 -7.76 -6.85
N ALA A 78 0.37 -6.60 -6.93
CA ALA A 78 0.91 -5.38 -7.47
C ALA A 78 0.66 -4.20 -6.53
N MET A 79 1.55 -3.22 -6.60
CA MET A 79 1.47 -2.01 -5.80
C MET A 79 0.98 -0.84 -6.66
N PHE A 80 -0.08 -0.19 -6.19
CA PHE A 80 -0.71 0.95 -6.84
C PHE A 80 -0.56 2.18 -5.95
N VAL A 81 -0.35 3.33 -6.58
CA VAL A 81 -0.30 4.62 -5.88
C VAL A 81 -1.43 5.50 -6.40
N PHE A 82 -2.20 6.06 -5.48
CA PHE A 82 -3.32 6.94 -5.75
C PHE A 82 -3.05 8.34 -5.20
N ASN A 83 -3.49 9.36 -5.93
CA ASN A 83 -3.56 10.71 -5.40
C ASN A 83 -4.68 10.80 -4.34
N ALA A 84 -4.62 11.82 -3.49
CA ALA A 84 -5.63 12.04 -2.45
C ALA A 84 -7.09 12.11 -2.94
N ASN A 85 -7.34 12.41 -4.21
CA ASN A 85 -8.68 12.46 -4.80
C ASN A 85 -9.17 11.10 -5.37
N GLY A 86 -8.42 10.01 -5.21
CA GLY A 86 -8.77 8.68 -5.73
C GLY A 86 -8.33 8.39 -7.15
N THR A 87 -7.74 9.36 -7.85
CA THR A 87 -7.17 9.07 -9.18
C THR A 87 -5.92 8.21 -9.03
N GLN A 88 -5.90 7.07 -9.73
CA GLN A 88 -4.70 6.25 -9.82
C GLN A 88 -3.59 7.08 -10.48
N ARG A 89 -2.46 7.17 -9.80
CA ARG A 89 -1.28 7.88 -10.30
C ARG A 89 -0.43 6.97 -11.17
N PHE A 90 -0.08 5.79 -10.63
CA PHE A 90 0.65 4.74 -11.35
C PHE A 90 0.49 3.39 -10.64
N GLN A 91 0.84 2.34 -11.37
CA GLN A 91 1.13 1.02 -10.83
C GLN A 91 2.65 0.83 -10.88
N LEU A 92 3.24 0.34 -9.80
CA LEU A 92 4.65 -0.03 -9.81
C LEU A 92 4.84 -1.33 -10.61
N PRO A 93 5.85 -1.39 -11.49
CA PRO A 93 6.12 -2.62 -12.23
C PRO A 93 6.55 -3.72 -11.27
N ASN A 94 6.13 -4.96 -11.53
CA ASN A 94 6.60 -6.17 -10.85
C ASN A 94 8.03 -6.58 -11.29
N VAL A 95 8.82 -5.58 -11.69
CA VAL A 95 10.22 -5.68 -12.08
C VAL A 95 10.93 -4.52 -11.43
N GLN A 96 11.94 -4.82 -10.61
CA GLN A 96 12.64 -3.82 -9.80
C GLN A 96 14.15 -3.86 -10.07
N ILE A 97 14.81 -2.72 -9.88
CA ILE A 97 16.27 -2.65 -9.97
C ILE A 97 16.87 -3.01 -8.61
N ILE A 98 17.45 -4.20 -8.52
CA ILE A 98 18.09 -4.74 -7.31
C ILE A 98 19.56 -4.99 -7.62
N ASN A 99 20.46 -4.39 -6.85
CA ASN A 99 21.92 -4.47 -7.08
C ASN A 99 22.33 -4.14 -8.54
N GLY A 100 21.63 -3.18 -9.16
CA GLY A 100 21.87 -2.74 -10.53
C GLY A 100 21.34 -3.66 -11.63
N LYS A 101 20.59 -4.71 -11.28
CA LYS A 101 19.97 -5.65 -12.22
C LYS A 101 18.45 -5.53 -12.19
N SER A 102 17.83 -5.75 -13.35
CA SER A 102 16.39 -5.88 -13.48
C SER A 102 15.97 -7.25 -12.98
N GLU A 103 15.17 -7.30 -11.91
CA GLU A 103 14.74 -8.54 -11.26
C GLU A 103 13.21 -8.59 -11.23
N ASP A 104 12.64 -9.73 -11.64
CA ASP A 104 11.20 -10.02 -11.53
C ASP A 104 10.82 -10.35 -10.08
N GLY A 105 9.60 -9.97 -9.68
CA GLY A 105 9.09 -10.25 -8.34
C GLY A 105 7.65 -9.79 -8.13
N GLU A 106 7.22 -9.80 -6.87
CA GLU A 106 5.88 -9.40 -6.48
C GLU A 106 5.92 -8.54 -5.20
N PHE A 107 5.00 -7.58 -5.11
CA PHE A 107 4.89 -6.75 -3.91
C PHE A 107 3.98 -7.43 -2.88
N LEU A 108 4.46 -7.63 -1.66
CA LEU A 108 3.73 -8.39 -0.65
C LEU A 108 2.86 -7.47 0.22
N TRP A 109 3.50 -6.60 1.02
CA TRP A 109 2.81 -5.66 1.91
C TRP A 109 3.54 -4.30 2.00
N ILE A 110 2.96 -3.39 2.79
CA ILE A 110 3.43 -2.02 2.98
C ILE A 110 3.89 -1.82 4.43
N GLU A 111 5.02 -1.16 4.63
CA GLU A 111 5.60 -0.86 5.95
C GLU A 111 5.89 0.63 6.12
N GLU A 112 6.40 1.02 7.29
CA GLU A 112 7.02 2.33 7.47
C GLU A 112 8.39 2.37 6.74
N PRO A 113 8.72 3.47 6.05
CA PRO A 113 10.04 3.63 5.44
C PRO A 113 11.13 3.80 6.50
N TYR A 114 12.39 3.51 6.14
CA TYR A 114 13.50 3.67 7.06
C TYR A 114 13.64 5.14 7.48
N THR A 115 13.57 6.03 6.50
CA THR A 115 13.67 7.46 6.69
C THR A 115 12.28 8.06 6.49
N LYS A 116 11.77 8.71 7.52
CA LYS A 116 10.53 9.47 7.44
C LYS A 116 10.74 10.67 6.53
N SER A 117 10.38 10.52 5.27
CA SER A 117 10.27 11.61 4.29
C SER A 117 8.81 11.79 3.92
N ALA A 118 8.42 13.04 3.67
CA ALA A 118 7.16 13.28 2.97
C ALA A 118 7.17 12.51 1.64
N ASN A 119 6.06 11.86 1.34
CA ASN A 119 5.79 11.11 0.12
C ASN A 119 6.60 9.82 -0.06
N VAL A 120 7.28 9.32 0.97
CA VAL A 120 7.95 8.01 0.90
C VAL A 120 7.19 6.96 1.71
N PHE A 121 7.04 5.77 1.15
CA PHE A 121 6.52 4.58 1.83
C PHE A 121 7.45 3.39 1.57
N ARG A 122 7.35 2.34 2.40
CA ARG A 122 8.07 1.10 2.15
C ARG A 122 7.14 0.05 1.56
N ALA A 123 7.57 -0.57 0.47
CA ALA A 123 6.97 -1.78 -0.04
C ALA A 123 7.94 -2.96 0.13
N ILE A 124 7.39 -4.12 0.46
CA ILE A 124 8.15 -5.37 0.52
C ILE A 124 7.99 -6.07 -0.81
N PHE A 125 9.11 -6.43 -1.44
CA PHE A 125 9.14 -7.09 -2.74
C PHE A 125 9.85 -8.43 -2.60
N GLU A 126 9.23 -9.48 -3.10
CA GLU A 126 9.82 -10.81 -3.16
C GLU A 126 10.33 -11.09 -4.57
N ARG A 127 11.63 -11.37 -4.68
CA ARG A 127 12.25 -11.72 -5.95
C ARG A 127 11.88 -13.15 -6.34
N VAL A 128 11.39 -13.36 -7.56
CA VAL A 128 10.92 -14.68 -8.03
C VAL A 128 12.04 -15.73 -8.06
N SER A 129 13.27 -15.33 -8.39
CA SER A 129 14.35 -16.29 -8.68
C SER A 129 14.84 -17.07 -7.45
N ASP A 130 14.74 -16.48 -6.26
CA ASP A 130 15.25 -17.09 -5.03
C ASP A 130 14.39 -16.82 -3.79
N HIS A 131 13.22 -16.19 -3.97
CA HIS A 131 12.29 -15.84 -2.89
C HIS A 131 12.90 -14.92 -1.82
N SER A 132 14.02 -14.25 -2.12
CA SER A 132 14.58 -13.24 -1.23
C SER A 132 13.63 -12.05 -1.16
N GLN A 133 13.42 -11.54 0.06
CA GLN A 133 12.61 -10.37 0.31
C GLN A 133 13.47 -9.11 0.33
N TRP A 134 12.94 -8.02 -0.20
CA TRP A 134 13.62 -6.75 -0.33
C TRP A 134 12.72 -5.64 0.18
N TRP A 135 13.30 -4.75 0.99
CA TRP A 135 12.68 -3.51 1.43
C TRP A 135 12.98 -2.42 0.40
N LEU A 136 11.94 -1.88 -0.23
CA LEU A 136 12.04 -0.75 -1.15
C LEU A 136 11.35 0.45 -0.51
N ASP A 137 12.13 1.49 -0.19
CA ASP A 137 11.55 2.79 0.14
C ASP A 137 11.28 3.52 -1.18
N ILE A 138 10.02 3.82 -1.46
CA ILE A 138 9.54 4.31 -2.76
C ILE A 138 8.99 5.72 -2.62
N ASN A 139 9.37 6.61 -3.53
CA ASN A 139 8.78 7.93 -3.65
C ASN A 139 7.42 7.84 -4.36
N ALA A 140 6.34 8.15 -3.66
CA ALA A 140 4.97 8.12 -4.17
C ALA A 140 4.68 9.14 -5.28
N GLU A 141 5.52 10.16 -5.46
CA GLU A 141 5.37 11.11 -6.57
C GLU A 141 5.88 10.55 -7.90
N SER A 142 7.01 9.83 -7.88
CA SER A 142 7.70 9.35 -9.09
C SER A 142 7.61 7.84 -9.32
N GLY A 143 7.35 7.08 -8.26
CA GLY A 143 7.42 5.61 -8.27
C GLY A 143 8.84 5.06 -8.17
N GLU A 144 9.85 5.91 -8.02
CA GLU A 144 11.24 5.48 -7.94
C GLU A 144 11.59 4.97 -6.54
N ALA A 145 12.32 3.86 -6.48
CA ALA A 145 12.91 3.37 -5.25
C ALA A 145 14.09 4.28 -4.86
N VAL A 146 13.95 5.03 -3.77
CA VAL A 146 15.01 5.88 -3.22
C VAL A 146 15.97 5.09 -2.34
N ARG A 147 15.56 3.89 -1.90
CA ARG A 147 16.39 2.95 -1.17
C ARG A 147 15.96 1.52 -1.43
N VAL A 148 16.93 0.63 -1.63
CA VAL A 148 16.73 -0.80 -1.83
C VAL A 148 17.67 -1.56 -0.91
N HIS A 149 17.16 -2.55 -0.19
CA HIS A 149 17.93 -3.37 0.74
C HIS A 149 17.26 -4.72 0.93
N GLU A 150 18.06 -5.76 1.13
CA GLU A 150 17.56 -7.09 1.43
C GLU A 150 16.94 -7.11 2.84
N ALA A 151 15.75 -7.68 2.94
CA ALA A 151 15.07 -7.94 4.20
C ALA A 151 15.81 -9.09 4.91
N ARG A 152 16.09 -8.94 6.20
CA ARG A 152 16.74 -9.97 7.02
C ARG A 152 15.77 -10.66 7.94
#